data_AF-A0A3L8SWZ3-F1
#
_entry.id   AF-A0A3L8SWZ3-F1
#
_cell.length_a   1.000
_cell.length_b   1.000
_cell.length_c   1.000
_cell.angle_alpha   90.00
_cell.angle_beta   90.00
_cell.angle_gamma   90.00
#
_symmetry.space_group_name_H-M   'P 1'
#
loop_
_entity.id
_entity.type
_entity.pdbx_description
1 polymer ?
#
loop_
_entity_poly.entity_id
_entity_poly.type
_entity_poly.pdbx_seq_one_letter_code
_entity_poly.pdbx_strand_id
1 'polypeptide(L)'
;MVILFLFWLVQCICHYITVYLAEGLNQQRTQVLQELAHRTMEQSVGSWGAVLCAAMQQCLFWALAGALAMLLALYWWLKKRNHERDNRSDSESEESEEETPARITMSWIFSRRFQLSVPKLASKRRVAQELLSDLLQVSHNLFSDSFFPVLEPVIGVGSACEGWSPHKEEDVVYCMFVPLKPPHGHAFHLEADSMGETPQRSMRIRVELVCTCTGEQPDQNTLCFLHHSEEELKRNQAASLLHTLCTGPYLDGEKIALWFQTFVISAWSVVPQSRHYSMKVLPSCRSCKMKLMKASGRSLFVETVFGVQQGDSDIFLSSQPTEAQLPPSTTWLESYAVAEAKFFRNVAMQAPPRSCHLKCLRLYARLLQGSGLSVYALKTTVMHLLTLIPLSEWQHKYFMMRVDDIMCYLRCCLEEKRLKHFFFDNEDMPKEISLPPALHEAQAVNLFHHLAQDPVAQAEALKEFDDLQSTVWAEEKPQIYNQSPRKKGSMRDVVSQPSGARRLMHIQHKHHGVFAVKDMVSVKIAEAVFTMLQQRIAVKGCRWCQVTADQIGDEEKLLLPLSTPPGLATMVSGESQD
;
A
#
# COMPACT_ATOMS: atom_id res chain seq x y z
N MET A 1 -15.77 -26.78 8.54
CA MET A 1 -14.68 -27.65 9.03
C MET A 1 -14.89 -28.03 10.49
N VAL A 2 -14.90 -27.09 11.45
CA VAL A 2 -15.12 -27.41 12.89
C VAL A 2 -16.46 -28.09 13.18
N ILE A 3 -17.56 -27.64 12.55
CA ILE A 3 -18.89 -28.24 12.76
C ILE A 3 -18.98 -29.67 12.22
N LEU A 4 -18.34 -29.94 11.06
CA LEU A 4 -18.31 -31.29 10.47
C LEU A 4 -17.42 -32.24 11.29
N PHE A 5 -16.32 -31.74 11.86
CA PHE A 5 -15.47 -32.50 12.77
C PHE A 5 -16.21 -32.84 14.07
N LEU A 6 -16.96 -31.90 14.65
CA LEU A 6 -17.79 -32.15 15.83
C LEU A 6 -18.92 -33.15 15.54
N PHE A 7 -19.54 -33.08 14.35
CA PHE A 7 -20.56 -34.04 13.96
C PHE A 7 -19.99 -35.46 13.82
N TRP A 8 -18.83 -35.60 13.15
CA TRP A 8 -18.14 -36.88 13.03
C TRP A 8 -17.70 -37.45 14.38
N LEU A 9 -17.20 -36.60 15.29
CA LEU A 9 -16.77 -36.99 16.63
C LEU A 9 -17.95 -37.49 17.48
N VAL A 10 -19.09 -36.80 17.43
CA VAL A 10 -20.33 -37.22 18.12
C VAL A 10 -20.83 -38.55 17.57
N GLN A 11 -20.78 -38.74 16.25
CA GLN A 11 -21.22 -39.98 15.61
C GLN A 11 -20.30 -41.16 15.97
N CYS A 12 -18.99 -40.94 16.06
CA CYS A 12 -18.02 -41.92 16.55
C CYS A 12 -18.26 -42.29 18.02
N ILE A 13 -18.51 -41.30 18.89
CA ILE A 13 -18.78 -41.53 20.31
C ILE A 13 -20.10 -42.28 20.50
N CYS A 14 -21.17 -41.92 19.77
CA CYS A 14 -22.43 -42.63 19.81
C CYS A 14 -22.28 -44.09 19.33
N HIS A 15 -21.53 -44.32 18.27
CA HIS A 15 -21.29 -45.68 17.78
C HIS A 15 -20.48 -46.51 18.79
N TYR A 16 -19.42 -45.93 19.36
CA TYR A 16 -18.59 -46.56 20.39
C TYR A 16 -19.43 -46.92 21.63
N ILE A 17 -20.25 -46.00 22.13
CA ILE A 17 -21.13 -46.24 23.28
C ILE A 17 -22.15 -47.35 22.98
N THR A 18 -22.73 -47.37 21.78
CA THR A 18 -23.73 -48.38 21.39
C THR A 18 -23.12 -49.78 21.32
N VAL A 19 -21.91 -49.90 20.77
CA VAL A 19 -21.18 -51.18 20.70
C VAL A 19 -20.74 -51.63 22.10
N TYR A 20 -20.21 -50.72 22.93
CA TYR A 20 -19.72 -51.06 24.27
C TYR A 20 -20.85 -51.42 25.25
N LEU A 21 -22.00 -50.76 25.16
CA LEU A 21 -23.18 -51.12 25.96
C LEU A 21 -23.80 -52.45 25.55
N ALA A 22 -23.78 -52.79 24.25
CA ALA A 22 -24.31 -54.06 23.75
C ALA A 22 -23.46 -55.25 24.22
N GLU A 23 -22.14 -55.06 24.34
CA GLU A 23 -21.20 -56.10 24.80
C GLU A 23 -21.29 -56.31 26.33
N GLY A 24 -21.46 -55.22 27.10
CA GLY A 24 -21.68 -55.29 28.56
C GLY A 24 -23.02 -55.92 28.97
N LEU A 25 -24.09 -55.68 28.22
CA LEU A 25 -25.41 -56.26 28.48
C LEU A 25 -25.50 -57.76 28.11
N ASN A 26 -24.76 -58.22 27.09
CA ASN A 26 -24.75 -59.64 26.72
C ASN A 26 -23.96 -60.51 27.70
N GLN A 27 -22.90 -59.97 28.32
CA GLN A 27 -22.07 -60.70 29.27
C GLN A 27 -22.76 -60.90 30.63
N GLN A 28 -23.69 -60.02 30.99
CA GLN A 28 -24.49 -60.12 32.22
C GLN A 28 -25.75 -60.98 32.05
N ARG A 29 -26.25 -61.13 30.80
CA ARG A 29 -27.46 -61.90 30.48
C ARG A 29 -27.22 -63.41 30.46
N THR A 30 -26.01 -63.88 30.15
CA THR A 30 -25.66 -65.31 30.14
C THR A 30 -25.39 -65.87 31.54
N GLN A 31 -24.94 -65.07 32.50
CA GLN A 31 -24.80 -65.50 33.90
C GLN A 31 -26.16 -65.61 34.61
N VAL A 32 -27.10 -64.68 34.36
CA VAL A 32 -28.41 -64.66 35.04
C VAL A 32 -29.41 -65.66 34.45
N LEU A 33 -29.29 -66.03 33.16
CA LEU A 33 -30.16 -67.03 32.53
C LEU A 33 -29.85 -68.49 32.95
N GLN A 34 -28.67 -68.76 33.51
CA GLN A 34 -28.31 -70.08 34.02
C GLN A 34 -28.79 -70.29 35.47
N GLU A 35 -28.94 -69.21 36.24
CA GLU A 35 -29.44 -69.23 37.62
C GLU A 35 -30.99 -69.27 37.71
N LEU A 36 -31.69 -68.85 36.65
CA LEU A 36 -33.16 -68.78 36.61
C LEU A 36 -33.86 -69.98 35.96
N ALA A 37 -33.12 -70.99 35.50
CA ALA A 37 -33.66 -72.20 34.87
C ALA A 37 -34.16 -73.28 35.85
N HIS A 38 -34.39 -72.97 37.14
CA HIS A 38 -34.98 -73.92 38.09
C HIS A 38 -36.28 -73.45 38.78
N ARG A 39 -36.87 -72.29 38.44
CA ARG A 39 -38.19 -71.96 39.00
C ARG A 39 -39.11 -71.40 37.92
N THR A 40 -39.89 -72.32 37.37
CA THR A 40 -40.96 -72.07 36.42
C THR A 40 -42.13 -71.35 37.08
N MET A 41 -42.56 -70.28 36.42
CA MET A 41 -43.92 -70.06 35.89
C MET A 41 -44.65 -68.80 36.39
N GLU A 42 -44.67 -67.83 35.48
CA GLU A 42 -45.75 -66.90 35.11
C GLU A 42 -46.64 -66.28 36.20
N GLN A 43 -46.54 -64.95 36.35
CA GLN A 43 -47.54 -64.01 35.84
C GLN A 43 -47.09 -62.54 36.01
N SER A 44 -47.39 -61.73 34.99
CA SER A 44 -47.43 -60.26 34.96
C SER A 44 -46.17 -59.45 35.32
N VAL A 45 -45.17 -59.37 34.43
CA VAL A 45 -44.28 -58.20 34.33
C VAL A 45 -44.05 -57.84 32.86
N GLY A 46 -45.15 -57.67 32.12
CA GLY A 46 -45.12 -57.32 30.71
C GLY A 46 -46.08 -56.18 30.42
N SER A 47 -45.84 -54.98 30.97
CA SER A 47 -46.57 -53.78 30.54
C SER A 47 -45.96 -52.45 31.02
N TRP A 48 -45.22 -52.43 32.13
CA TRP A 48 -44.76 -51.14 32.71
C TRP A 48 -43.41 -50.63 32.15
N GLY A 49 -42.57 -51.52 31.60
CA GLY A 49 -41.27 -51.14 31.04
C GLY A 49 -41.34 -50.27 29.79
N ALA A 50 -42.33 -50.49 28.92
CA ALA A 50 -42.52 -49.68 27.71
C ALA A 50 -43.08 -48.28 28.04
N VAL A 51 -43.94 -48.18 29.06
CA VAL A 51 -44.51 -46.91 29.52
C VAL A 51 -43.47 -46.06 30.26
N LEU A 52 -42.65 -46.67 31.12
CA LEU A 52 -41.54 -45.98 31.79
C LEU A 52 -40.45 -45.53 30.81
N CYS A 53 -40.14 -46.33 29.79
CA CYS A 53 -39.15 -45.97 28.77
C CYS A 53 -39.66 -44.82 27.88
N ALA A 54 -40.93 -44.84 27.46
CA ALA A 54 -41.54 -43.75 26.71
C ALA A 54 -41.60 -42.45 27.54
N ALA A 55 -42.00 -42.53 28.82
CA ALA A 55 -42.03 -41.38 29.72
C ALA A 55 -40.63 -40.79 29.98
N MET A 56 -39.61 -41.64 30.12
CA MET A 56 -38.22 -41.21 30.32
C MET A 56 -37.64 -40.54 29.05
N GLN A 57 -37.98 -41.07 27.87
CA GLN A 57 -37.55 -40.52 26.58
C GLN A 57 -38.22 -39.17 26.27
N GLN A 58 -39.49 -39.02 26.67
CA GLN A 58 -40.21 -37.75 26.59
C GLN A 58 -39.65 -36.71 27.57
N CYS A 59 -39.28 -37.12 28.79
CA CYS A 59 -38.63 -36.24 29.77
C CYS A 59 -37.24 -35.77 29.30
N LEU A 60 -36.45 -36.65 28.69
CA LEU A 60 -35.16 -36.31 28.09
C LEU A 60 -35.28 -35.37 26.89
N PHE A 61 -36.31 -35.55 26.06
CA PHE A 61 -36.59 -34.65 24.95
C PHE A 61 -36.90 -33.23 25.42
N TRP A 62 -37.75 -33.08 26.46
CA TRP A 62 -38.06 -31.78 27.04
C TRP A 62 -36.87 -31.15 27.79
N ALA A 63 -36.04 -31.96 28.45
CA ALA A 63 -34.81 -31.49 29.09
C ALA A 63 -33.79 -30.97 28.05
N LEU A 64 -33.62 -31.67 26.93
CA LEU A 64 -32.76 -31.24 25.82
C LEU A 64 -33.30 -29.98 25.15
N ALA A 65 -34.61 -29.91 24.89
CA ALA A 65 -35.25 -28.72 24.33
C ALA A 65 -35.09 -27.50 25.26
N GLY A 66 -35.24 -27.70 26.58
CA GLY A 66 -35.00 -26.68 27.59
C GLY A 66 -33.53 -26.22 27.64
N ALA A 67 -32.58 -27.16 27.58
CA ALA A 67 -31.16 -26.82 27.54
C ALA A 67 -30.78 -26.05 26.26
N LEU A 68 -31.35 -26.41 25.11
CA LEU A 68 -31.14 -25.71 23.85
C LEU A 68 -31.74 -24.30 23.86
N ALA A 69 -32.94 -24.14 24.43
CA ALA A 69 -33.57 -22.85 24.64
C ALA A 69 -32.75 -21.97 25.61
N MET A 70 -32.19 -22.56 26.67
CA MET A 70 -31.29 -21.86 27.59
C MET A 70 -29.98 -21.43 26.93
N LEU A 71 -29.38 -22.29 26.09
CA LEU A 71 -28.17 -21.96 25.32
C LEU A 71 -28.44 -20.87 24.28
N LEU A 72 -29.60 -20.91 23.61
CA LEU A 72 -30.04 -19.85 22.72
C LEU A 72 -30.29 -18.57 23.50
N ALA A 73 -30.99 -18.60 24.64
CA ALA A 73 -31.17 -17.43 25.49
C ALA A 73 -29.84 -16.85 25.96
N LEU A 74 -28.88 -17.70 26.35
CA LEU A 74 -27.51 -17.29 26.70
C LEU A 74 -26.75 -16.72 25.51
N TYR A 75 -26.88 -17.30 24.32
CA TYR A 75 -26.29 -16.80 23.09
C TYR A 75 -26.88 -15.44 22.70
N TRP A 76 -28.20 -15.30 22.76
CA TRP A 76 -28.90 -14.04 22.50
C TRP A 76 -28.57 -13.00 23.57
N TRP A 77 -28.41 -13.39 24.83
CA TRP A 77 -28.01 -12.52 25.93
C TRP A 77 -26.54 -12.09 25.81
N LEU A 78 -25.62 -12.99 25.45
CA LEU A 78 -24.22 -12.68 25.15
C LEU A 78 -24.10 -11.80 23.90
N LYS A 79 -24.90 -12.06 22.86
CA LYS A 79 -25.00 -11.21 21.67
C LYS A 79 -25.52 -9.82 22.04
N LYS A 80 -26.56 -9.73 22.87
CA LYS A 80 -27.11 -8.47 23.37
C LYS A 80 -26.10 -7.72 24.25
N ARG A 81 -25.36 -8.42 25.12
CA ARG A 81 -24.28 -7.83 25.95
C ARG A 81 -23.07 -7.36 25.16
N ASN A 82 -22.71 -8.07 24.10
CA ASN A 82 -21.67 -7.60 23.16
C ASN A 82 -22.19 -6.43 22.34
N HIS A 83 -23.47 -6.42 21.94
CA HIS A 83 -24.06 -5.29 21.23
C HIS A 83 -24.19 -4.04 22.15
N GLU A 84 -24.50 -4.21 23.44
CA GLU A 84 -24.51 -3.13 24.43
C GLU A 84 -23.11 -2.70 24.88
N ARG A 85 -22.08 -3.55 24.76
CA ARG A 85 -20.67 -3.14 24.95
C ARG A 85 -20.11 -2.40 23.74
N ASP A 86 -20.54 -2.76 22.54
CA ASP A 86 -20.21 -2.04 21.30
C ASP A 86 -21.01 -0.74 21.14
N ASN A 87 -22.22 -0.63 21.70
CA ASN A 87 -23.06 0.57 21.60
C ASN A 87 -22.92 1.56 22.78
N ARG A 88 -22.18 1.23 23.85
CA ARG A 88 -22.00 2.14 25.01
C ARG A 88 -20.77 3.05 24.90
N SER A 89 -19.93 2.92 23.87
CA SER A 89 -18.94 3.95 23.54
C SER A 89 -19.48 5.02 22.60
N ASP A 90 -20.64 4.81 21.99
CA ASP A 90 -21.14 5.65 20.91
C ASP A 90 -22.49 6.22 21.34
N SER A 91 -22.44 7.32 22.08
CA SER A 91 -23.62 8.13 22.41
C SER A 91 -23.28 9.60 22.38
N GLU A 92 -22.68 10.06 21.28
CA GLU A 92 -22.78 11.47 20.90
C GLU A 92 -23.24 11.54 19.44
N SER A 93 -24.57 11.64 19.33
CA SER A 93 -25.34 12.31 18.26
C SER A 93 -24.73 12.28 16.86
N GLU A 94 -25.13 11.28 16.06
CA GLU A 94 -25.05 11.35 14.60
C GLU A 94 -26.41 11.77 14.03
N GLU A 95 -26.45 12.91 13.35
CA GLU A 95 -27.35 13.11 12.23
C GLU A 95 -26.94 12.11 11.14
N SER A 96 -27.63 10.97 11.09
CA SER A 96 -27.31 9.90 10.14
C SER A 96 -27.82 10.28 8.74
N GLU A 97 -26.89 10.63 7.84
CA GLU A 97 -27.12 10.48 6.40
C GLU A 97 -27.32 8.97 6.11
N GLU A 98 -28.48 8.63 5.56
CA GLU A 98 -28.91 7.26 5.29
C GLU A 98 -28.00 6.62 4.21
N GLU A 99 -27.02 5.81 4.61
CA GLU A 99 -26.17 5.07 3.68
C GLU A 99 -27.00 4.04 2.89
N THR A 100 -27.01 4.16 1.56
CA THR A 100 -27.81 3.27 0.71
C THR A 100 -27.31 1.81 0.75
N PRO A 101 -28.21 0.80 0.72
CA PRO A 101 -27.84 -0.63 0.77
C PRO A 101 -26.83 -1.08 -0.30
N ALA A 102 -26.83 -0.40 -1.45
CA ALA A 102 -25.87 -0.65 -2.54
C ALA A 102 -24.43 -0.29 -2.11
N ARG A 103 -24.21 0.87 -1.48
CA ARG A 103 -22.88 1.31 -1.03
C ARG A 103 -22.30 0.39 0.04
N ILE A 104 -23.14 -0.06 0.97
CA ILE A 104 -22.76 -1.05 1.99
C ILE A 104 -22.33 -2.37 1.34
N THR A 105 -23.11 -2.84 0.36
CA THR A 105 -22.80 -4.08 -0.38
C THR A 105 -21.49 -3.98 -1.16
N MET A 106 -21.24 -2.85 -1.83
CA MET A 106 -20.00 -2.61 -2.57
C MET A 106 -18.77 -2.52 -1.65
N SER A 107 -18.88 -1.74 -0.57
CA SER A 107 -17.83 -1.66 0.46
C SER A 107 -17.44 -3.05 0.97
N TRP A 108 -18.41 -3.95 1.15
CA TRP A 108 -18.16 -5.34 1.53
C TRP A 108 -17.48 -6.16 0.42
N ILE A 109 -17.90 -6.04 -0.84
CA ILE A 109 -17.30 -6.73 -1.99
C ILE A 109 -15.82 -6.33 -2.15
N PHE A 110 -15.53 -5.03 -2.16
CA PHE A 110 -14.16 -4.52 -2.22
C PHE A 110 -13.35 -4.99 -1.01
N SER A 111 -13.91 -4.88 0.19
CA SER A 111 -13.24 -5.33 1.42
C SER A 111 -12.90 -6.82 1.39
N ARG A 112 -13.72 -7.66 0.73
CA ARG A 112 -13.51 -9.11 0.63
C ARG A 112 -12.54 -9.49 -0.49
N ARG A 113 -12.64 -8.86 -1.68
CA ARG A 113 -11.72 -9.11 -2.81
C ARG A 113 -10.31 -8.60 -2.54
N PHE A 114 -10.22 -7.46 -1.86
CA PHE A 114 -8.96 -6.82 -1.52
C PHE A 114 -8.49 -7.12 -0.10
N GLN A 115 -9.08 -8.16 0.51
CA GLN A 115 -8.76 -8.56 1.88
C GLN A 115 -7.31 -9.03 1.95
N LEU A 116 -6.53 -8.33 2.75
CA LEU A 116 -5.19 -8.73 3.16
C LEU A 116 -5.27 -8.93 4.66
N SER A 117 -4.73 -10.02 5.18
CA SER A 117 -4.73 -10.22 6.63
C SER A 117 -3.70 -9.27 7.25
N VAL A 118 -4.17 -8.10 7.67
CA VAL A 118 -3.37 -7.10 8.39
C VAL A 118 -2.63 -7.73 9.59
N PRO A 119 -3.26 -8.63 10.40
CA PRO A 119 -2.54 -9.33 11.46
C PRO A 119 -1.39 -10.22 10.94
N LYS A 120 -1.58 -10.94 9.82
CA LYS A 120 -0.50 -11.77 9.26
C LYS A 120 0.63 -10.91 8.69
N LEU A 121 0.33 -9.81 7.99
CA LEU A 121 1.36 -8.87 7.55
C LEU A 121 2.15 -8.32 8.73
N ALA A 122 1.46 -7.88 9.79
CA ALA A 122 2.11 -7.39 10.99
C ALA A 122 3.01 -8.48 11.63
N SER A 123 2.56 -9.73 11.63
CA SER A 123 3.36 -10.86 12.14
C SER A 123 4.60 -11.13 11.28
N LYS A 124 4.48 -11.10 9.95
CA LYS A 124 5.60 -11.30 9.01
C LYS A 124 6.59 -10.12 9.08
N ARG A 125 6.08 -8.89 9.18
CA ARG A 125 6.87 -7.68 9.40
C ARG A 125 7.70 -7.80 10.67
N ARG A 126 7.08 -8.25 11.77
CA ARG A 126 7.78 -8.46 13.05
C ARG A 126 8.93 -9.45 12.89
N VAL A 127 8.70 -10.60 12.24
CA VAL A 127 9.76 -11.58 11.98
C VAL A 127 10.91 -10.96 11.17
N ALA A 128 10.61 -10.15 10.15
CA ALA A 128 11.64 -9.47 9.36
C ALA A 128 12.43 -8.44 10.19
N GLN A 129 11.76 -7.69 11.08
CA GLN A 129 12.40 -6.73 11.99
C GLN A 129 13.28 -7.42 13.03
N GLU A 130 12.78 -8.49 13.66
CA GLU A 130 13.54 -9.30 14.62
C GLU A 130 14.77 -9.91 13.95
N LEU A 131 14.63 -10.49 12.76
CA LEU A 131 15.74 -11.05 12.00
C LEU A 131 16.85 -10.01 11.76
N LEU A 132 16.49 -8.82 11.24
CA LEU A 132 17.52 -7.81 10.99
C LEU A 132 18.11 -7.29 12.30
N SER A 133 17.31 -7.13 13.35
CA SER A 133 17.84 -6.71 14.66
C SER A 133 18.88 -7.72 15.19
N ASP A 134 18.62 -9.02 15.07
CA ASP A 134 19.57 -10.07 15.43
C ASP A 134 20.85 -10.02 14.58
N LEU A 135 20.72 -9.82 13.26
CA LEU A 135 21.86 -9.66 12.35
C LEU A 135 22.70 -8.42 12.70
N LEU A 136 22.05 -7.28 13.00
CA LEU A 136 22.73 -6.06 13.39
C LEU A 136 23.44 -6.21 14.75
N GLN A 137 22.87 -6.98 15.68
CA GLN A 137 23.53 -7.28 16.94
C GLN A 137 24.79 -8.14 16.73
N VAL A 138 24.71 -9.15 15.86
CA VAL A 138 25.88 -9.96 15.48
C VAL A 138 26.93 -9.09 14.79
N SER A 139 26.51 -8.20 13.88
CA SER A 139 27.46 -7.30 13.20
C SER A 139 28.14 -6.37 14.19
N HIS A 140 27.41 -5.80 15.14
CA HIS A 140 27.98 -4.94 16.18
C HIS A 140 29.05 -5.68 16.98
N ASN A 141 28.81 -6.94 17.36
CA ASN A 141 29.77 -7.73 18.12
C ASN A 141 31.02 -8.13 17.31
N LEU A 142 30.90 -8.28 15.99
CA LEU A 142 32.01 -8.64 15.11
C LEU A 142 32.83 -7.44 14.63
N PHE A 143 32.19 -6.27 14.54
CA PHE A 143 32.76 -5.08 13.91
C PHE A 143 32.97 -3.90 14.86
N SER A 144 32.73 -4.05 16.18
CA SER A 144 32.85 -2.99 17.19
C SER A 144 34.22 -2.29 17.16
N ASP A 145 35.29 -3.08 17.03
CA ASP A 145 36.68 -2.59 17.01
C ASP A 145 37.24 -2.50 15.58
N SER A 146 36.38 -2.56 14.58
CA SER A 146 36.76 -2.52 13.17
C SER A 146 36.54 -1.13 12.57
N PHE A 147 37.05 -0.94 11.36
CA PHE A 147 36.81 0.27 10.56
C PHE A 147 35.63 0.09 9.59
N PHE A 148 34.66 -0.77 9.88
CA PHE A 148 33.45 -0.92 9.06
C PHE A 148 32.33 0.01 9.51
N PRO A 149 31.38 0.40 8.63
CA PRO A 149 30.30 1.30 8.99
C PRO A 149 29.46 0.74 10.12
N VAL A 150 29.09 1.61 11.06
CA VAL A 150 28.19 1.24 12.15
C VAL A 150 26.77 1.17 11.58
N LEU A 151 26.14 0.00 11.70
CA LEU A 151 24.77 -0.22 11.25
C LEU A 151 23.79 0.19 12.35
N GLU A 152 22.98 1.20 12.08
CA GLU A 152 21.98 1.72 13.01
C GLU A 152 20.68 0.88 13.01
N PRO A 153 19.82 1.03 14.04
CA PRO A 153 18.56 0.30 14.11
C PRO A 153 17.72 0.39 12.83
N VAL A 154 17.21 -0.76 12.41
CA VAL A 154 16.43 -0.91 11.18
C VAL A 154 15.12 -0.13 11.22
N ILE A 155 14.78 0.51 10.10
CA ILE A 155 13.53 1.23 9.88
C ILE A 155 12.71 0.49 8.81
N GLY A 156 11.51 0.03 9.14
CA GLY A 156 10.62 -0.60 8.17
C GLY A 156 9.99 0.45 7.25
N VAL A 157 10.27 0.39 5.95
CA VAL A 157 9.80 1.36 4.95
C VAL A 157 9.02 0.69 3.82
N GLY A 158 8.24 1.49 3.09
CA GLY A 158 7.51 1.03 1.91
C GLY A 158 6.22 0.26 2.21
N SER A 159 5.56 -0.18 1.15
CA SER A 159 4.15 -0.59 1.18
C SER A 159 3.81 -1.73 2.16
N ALA A 160 4.72 -2.69 2.34
CA ALA A 160 4.55 -3.80 3.28
C ALA A 160 4.66 -3.36 4.74
N CYS A 161 5.64 -2.51 5.05
CA CYS A 161 5.90 -2.02 6.40
C CYS A 161 4.86 -0.98 6.85
N GLU A 162 4.37 -0.19 5.89
CA GLU A 162 3.28 0.79 6.03
C GLU A 162 1.88 0.15 6.01
N GLY A 163 1.76 -1.14 5.67
CA GLY A 163 0.53 -1.93 5.85
C GLY A 163 -0.46 -1.91 4.68
N TRP A 164 -0.08 -1.39 3.51
CA TRP A 164 -0.96 -1.26 2.34
C TRP A 164 -0.49 -2.05 1.10
N SER A 165 0.51 -2.94 1.24
CA SER A 165 1.09 -3.71 0.12
C SER A 165 0.05 -4.24 -0.88
N PRO A 166 0.26 -4.00 -2.19
CA PRO A 166 -0.68 -4.42 -3.22
C PRO A 166 -0.56 -5.92 -3.54
N HIS A 167 0.55 -6.56 -3.22
CA HIS A 167 0.76 -7.98 -3.51
C HIS A 167 -0.08 -8.91 -2.61
N LYS A 168 -0.29 -10.14 -3.10
CA LYS A 168 -0.80 -11.23 -2.27
C LYS A 168 0.23 -11.57 -1.20
N GLU A 169 -0.23 -12.12 -0.07
CA GLU A 169 0.58 -12.37 1.14
C GLU A 169 1.88 -13.16 0.89
N GLU A 170 1.95 -13.95 -0.18
CA GLU A 170 3.07 -14.82 -0.55
C GLU A 170 4.22 -14.08 -1.24
N ASP A 171 3.92 -13.00 -1.97
CA ASP A 171 4.88 -12.24 -2.78
C ASP A 171 5.26 -10.89 -2.14
N VAL A 172 4.79 -10.63 -0.92
CA VAL A 172 5.11 -9.38 -0.21
C VAL A 172 6.60 -9.33 0.15
N VAL A 173 7.27 -8.27 -0.32
CA VAL A 173 8.64 -7.91 0.06
C VAL A 173 8.60 -6.91 1.21
N TYR A 174 9.25 -7.24 2.31
CA TYR A 174 9.41 -6.36 3.46
C TYR A 174 10.71 -5.58 3.31
N CYS A 175 10.61 -4.30 2.94
CA CYS A 175 11.76 -3.42 2.79
C CYS A 175 12.17 -2.85 4.15
N MET A 176 13.43 -3.06 4.47
CA MET A 176 14.08 -2.71 5.73
C MET A 176 15.24 -1.78 5.44
N PHE A 177 15.13 -0.54 5.89
CA PHE A 177 16.12 0.49 5.70
C PHE A 177 17.11 0.46 6.86
N VAL A 178 18.41 0.37 6.57
CA VAL A 178 19.49 0.32 7.56
C VAL A 178 20.35 1.57 7.39
N PRO A 179 20.27 2.54 8.32
CA PRO A 179 21.14 3.69 8.30
C PRO A 179 22.60 3.30 8.62
N LEU A 180 23.53 3.94 7.92
CA LEU A 180 24.97 3.77 8.10
C LEU A 180 25.55 5.00 8.79
N LYS A 181 26.32 4.78 9.86
CA LYS A 181 27.18 5.80 10.46
C LYS A 181 28.65 5.53 10.16
N PRO A 182 29.47 6.59 10.05
CA PRO A 182 30.90 6.41 9.87
C PRO A 182 31.51 5.68 11.07
N PRO A 183 32.48 4.78 10.85
CA PRO A 183 33.27 4.21 11.93
C PRO A 183 34.13 5.27 12.61
N HIS A 184 34.71 4.91 13.76
CA HIS A 184 35.68 5.75 14.43
C HIS A 184 36.85 6.13 13.48
N GLY A 185 37.31 7.37 13.60
CA GLY A 185 38.36 7.92 12.72
C GLY A 185 37.91 8.21 11.28
N HIS A 186 36.61 8.12 10.98
CA HIS A 186 36.06 8.45 9.67
C HIS A 186 34.93 9.48 9.79
N ALA A 187 34.73 10.27 8.74
CA ALA A 187 33.60 11.17 8.57
C ALA A 187 32.96 10.97 7.19
N PHE A 188 31.64 11.10 7.12
CA PHE A 188 30.89 11.08 5.87
C PHE A 188 30.54 12.52 5.48
N HIS A 189 31.02 12.95 4.32
CA HIS A 189 30.72 14.25 3.73
C HIS A 189 29.84 14.06 2.51
N LEU A 190 28.70 14.75 2.49
CA LEU A 190 27.75 14.70 1.39
C LEU A 190 28.14 15.73 0.34
N GLU A 191 28.44 15.26 -0.87
CA GLU A 191 28.76 16.11 -2.02
C GLU A 191 27.63 15.99 -3.05
N ALA A 192 26.98 17.10 -3.37
CA ALA A 192 26.01 17.14 -4.47
C ALA A 192 26.73 16.92 -5.80
N ASP A 193 26.14 16.13 -6.70
CA ASP A 193 26.67 16.02 -8.05
C ASP A 193 26.40 17.35 -8.79
N SER A 194 27.45 17.97 -9.32
CA SER A 194 27.35 19.23 -10.07
C SER A 194 26.79 19.06 -11.48
N MET A 195 26.53 17.81 -11.90
CA MET A 195 26.09 17.47 -13.26
C MET A 195 24.60 17.11 -13.30
N GLY A 196 23.78 18.10 -13.64
CA GLY A 196 22.46 17.91 -14.23
C GLY A 196 21.26 18.23 -13.33
N GLU A 197 20.27 18.91 -13.92
CA GLU A 197 18.93 19.15 -13.36
C GLU A 197 18.11 17.84 -13.35
N THR A 198 18.55 16.81 -12.64
CA THR A 198 17.72 15.62 -12.43
C THR A 198 16.64 15.90 -11.37
N PRO A 199 15.40 15.39 -11.54
CA PRO A 199 14.31 15.66 -10.60
C PRO A 199 14.50 14.98 -9.23
N GLN A 200 15.36 13.96 -9.14
CA GLN A 200 15.76 13.32 -7.88
C GLN A 200 17.23 13.66 -7.62
N ARG A 201 17.49 14.34 -6.49
CA ARG A 201 18.84 14.80 -6.13
C ARG A 201 19.77 13.61 -5.92
N SER A 202 20.79 13.52 -6.78
CA SER A 202 21.89 12.57 -6.65
C SER A 202 23.06 13.21 -5.91
N MET A 203 23.63 12.47 -4.97
CA MET A 203 24.79 12.89 -4.20
C MET A 203 25.82 11.76 -4.13
N ARG A 204 27.06 12.12 -3.83
CA ARG A 204 28.13 11.18 -3.49
C ARG A 204 28.50 11.37 -2.03
N ILE A 205 28.93 10.28 -1.41
CA ILE A 205 29.31 10.26 0.01
C ILE A 205 30.82 10.11 0.06
N ARG A 206 31.53 11.21 0.28
CA ARG A 206 32.98 11.20 0.48
C ARG A 206 33.28 10.70 1.89
N VAL A 207 34.18 9.74 1.99
CA VAL A 207 34.71 9.24 3.25
C VAL A 207 36.06 9.91 3.50
N GLU A 208 36.15 10.65 4.61
CA GLU A 208 37.36 11.33 5.04
C GLU A 208 37.87 10.74 6.35
N LEU A 209 39.20 10.69 6.50
CA LEU A 209 39.84 10.26 7.74
C LEU A 209 39.94 11.44 8.70
N VAL A 210 39.45 11.26 9.92
CA VAL A 210 39.47 12.28 10.98
C VAL A 210 40.27 11.80 12.18
N CYS A 211 41.01 12.71 12.80
CA CYS A 211 41.75 12.41 14.02
C CYS A 211 40.80 12.28 15.21
N THR A 212 40.93 11.19 15.98
CA THR A 212 40.20 10.98 17.23
C THR A 212 41.05 11.21 18.48
N CYS A 213 42.29 11.70 18.34
CA CYS A 213 43.16 11.95 19.49
C CYS A 213 42.67 13.14 20.30
N THR A 214 42.28 12.91 21.55
CA THR A 214 42.21 13.96 22.57
C THR A 214 43.62 14.38 22.97
N GLY A 215 43.86 15.68 23.15
CA GLY A 215 45.20 16.26 23.32
C GLY A 215 46.10 15.60 24.39
N GLU A 216 47.39 15.58 24.06
CA GLU A 216 48.62 15.34 24.85
C GLU A 216 48.87 14.02 25.57
N GLN A 217 47.90 13.11 25.76
CA GLN A 217 48.25 11.72 26.08
C GLN A 217 47.41 10.73 25.28
N PRO A 218 47.97 10.13 24.20
CA PRO A 218 47.32 9.02 23.53
C PRO A 218 47.26 7.87 24.53
N ASP A 219 46.04 7.38 24.79
CA ASP A 219 45.89 6.03 25.31
C ASP A 219 46.66 5.11 24.35
N GLN A 220 47.64 4.36 24.86
CA GLN A 220 48.65 3.66 24.04
C GLN A 220 48.05 2.63 23.06
N ASN A 221 46.74 2.42 23.12
CA ASN A 221 46.01 1.38 22.39
C ASN A 221 45.05 1.89 21.30
N THR A 222 44.88 3.21 21.10
CA THR A 222 44.00 3.74 20.04
C THR A 222 44.80 4.17 18.80
N LEU A 223 44.73 3.38 17.72
CA LEU A 223 45.35 3.70 16.43
C LEU A 223 44.67 4.94 15.81
N CYS A 224 45.46 5.98 15.55
CA CYS A 224 45.00 7.18 14.85
C CYS A 224 45.64 7.29 13.47
N PHE A 225 44.81 7.36 12.42
CA PHE A 225 45.21 7.46 11.02
C PHE A 225 46.08 8.68 10.67
N LEU A 226 46.00 9.76 11.46
CA LEU A 226 46.76 10.99 11.18
C LEU A 226 48.10 11.07 11.94
N HIS A 227 48.28 10.26 12.99
CA HIS A 227 49.46 10.35 13.87
C HIS A 227 50.38 9.12 13.83
N HIS A 228 49.91 7.98 13.32
CA HIS A 228 50.71 6.77 13.18
C HIS A 228 51.17 6.57 11.73
N SER A 229 52.33 5.91 11.53
CA SER A 229 52.87 5.72 10.19
C SER A 229 52.02 4.77 9.34
N GLU A 230 52.06 4.93 8.02
CA GLU A 230 51.32 4.08 7.08
C GLU A 230 51.72 2.59 7.24
N GLU A 231 52.96 2.28 7.63
CA GLU A 231 53.41 0.90 7.85
C GLU A 231 52.93 0.29 9.18
N GLU A 232 52.69 1.11 10.20
CA GLU A 232 52.08 0.69 11.47
C GLU A 232 50.58 0.44 11.31
N LEU A 233 49.91 1.27 10.49
CA LEU A 233 48.52 1.04 10.10
C LEU A 233 48.36 -0.24 9.26
N LYS A 234 49.22 -0.45 8.25
CA LYS A 234 49.15 -1.62 7.37
C LYS A 234 49.37 -2.94 8.10
N ARG A 235 50.25 -2.99 9.10
CA ARG A 235 50.52 -4.20 9.89
C ARG A 235 49.36 -4.60 10.80
N ASN A 236 48.55 -3.64 11.24
CA ASN A 236 47.41 -3.87 12.15
C ASN A 236 46.05 -3.84 11.43
N GLN A 237 46.00 -3.51 10.13
CA GLN A 237 44.77 -3.45 9.34
C GLN A 237 44.36 -4.82 8.78
N ALA A 238 43.40 -5.46 9.42
CA ALA A 238 42.47 -6.33 8.70
C ALA A 238 41.40 -5.45 8.03
N ALA A 239 41.68 -5.02 6.79
CA ALA A 239 40.78 -4.29 5.87
C ALA A 239 40.26 -2.91 6.32
N SER A 240 40.79 -1.82 5.74
CA SER A 240 40.23 -0.47 5.92
C SER A 240 38.95 -0.26 5.10
N LEU A 241 38.03 0.57 5.62
CA LEU A 241 36.78 0.97 4.94
C LEU A 241 37.02 1.41 3.50
N LEU A 242 38.05 2.24 3.30
CA LEU A 242 38.38 2.87 2.03
C LEU A 242 38.78 1.84 0.97
N HIS A 243 39.47 0.77 1.37
CA HIS A 243 39.89 -0.27 0.41
C HIS A 243 38.79 -1.29 0.13
N THR A 244 37.87 -1.53 1.07
CA THR A 244 36.86 -2.59 0.94
C THR A 244 35.50 -2.09 0.46
N LEU A 245 35.01 -0.96 0.98
CA LEU A 245 33.64 -0.47 0.74
C LEU A 245 33.57 0.84 -0.06
N CYS A 246 34.71 1.42 -0.41
CA CYS A 246 34.75 2.65 -1.21
C CYS A 246 35.33 2.39 -2.62
N THR A 247 34.96 3.25 -3.57
CA THR A 247 35.58 3.34 -4.89
C THR A 247 36.21 4.74 -5.00
N GLY A 248 37.54 4.79 -4.92
CA GLY A 248 38.24 6.04 -4.61
C GLY A 248 37.88 6.50 -3.18
N PRO A 249 37.63 7.81 -2.97
CA PRO A 249 37.23 8.33 -1.67
C PRO A 249 35.72 8.21 -1.41
N TYR A 250 34.94 7.63 -2.32
CA TYR A 250 33.48 7.63 -2.24
C TYR A 250 32.91 6.28 -1.82
N LEU A 251 31.93 6.30 -0.93
CA LEU A 251 31.22 5.13 -0.46
C LEU A 251 30.46 4.45 -1.61
N ASP A 252 30.68 3.15 -1.79
CA ASP A 252 30.17 2.39 -2.93
C ASP A 252 29.01 1.49 -2.49
N GLY A 253 27.81 1.76 -3.02
CA GLY A 253 26.59 1.06 -2.65
C GLY A 253 26.57 -0.42 -3.07
N GLU A 254 27.31 -0.79 -4.13
CA GLU A 254 27.42 -2.19 -4.57
C GLU A 254 28.38 -2.97 -3.68
N LYS A 255 29.51 -2.37 -3.31
CA LYS A 255 30.45 -3.00 -2.38
C LYS A 255 29.84 -3.21 -1.00
N ILE A 256 29.06 -2.24 -0.50
CA ILE A 256 28.31 -2.40 0.76
C ILE A 256 27.31 -3.54 0.67
N ALA A 257 26.52 -3.59 -0.41
CA ALA A 257 25.54 -4.65 -0.58
C ALA A 257 26.21 -6.03 -0.64
N LEU A 258 27.32 -6.17 -1.36
CA LEU A 258 28.07 -7.42 -1.46
C LEU A 258 28.68 -7.83 -0.11
N TRP A 259 29.27 -6.89 0.61
CA TRP A 259 29.80 -7.11 1.95
C TRP A 259 28.71 -7.60 2.90
N PHE A 260 27.56 -6.91 2.94
CA PHE A 260 26.46 -7.29 3.81
C PHE A 260 25.85 -8.65 3.42
N GLN A 261 25.72 -8.95 2.13
CA GLN A 261 25.28 -10.27 1.66
C GLN A 261 26.22 -11.38 2.14
N THR A 262 27.53 -11.16 2.05
CA THR A 262 28.55 -12.11 2.54
C THR A 262 28.44 -12.29 4.06
N PHE A 263 28.32 -11.17 4.78
CA PHE A 263 28.10 -11.17 6.22
C PHE A 263 26.85 -11.96 6.63
N VAL A 264 25.70 -11.72 5.97
CA VAL A 264 24.45 -12.42 6.26
C VAL A 264 24.59 -13.94 6.05
N ILE A 265 25.29 -14.37 5.01
CA ILE A 265 25.55 -15.79 4.75
C ILE A 265 26.39 -16.39 5.89
N SER A 266 27.46 -15.71 6.30
CA SER A 266 28.34 -16.18 7.38
C SER A 266 27.66 -16.16 8.75
N ALA A 267 26.86 -15.14 9.04
CA ALA A 267 26.18 -14.95 10.31
C ALA A 267 24.89 -15.79 10.43
N TRP A 268 24.41 -16.41 9.34
CA TRP A 268 23.13 -17.12 9.37
C TRP A 268 23.07 -18.23 10.42
N SER A 269 24.16 -18.97 10.64
CA SER A 269 24.16 -20.08 11.61
C SER A 269 24.02 -19.64 13.06
N VAL A 270 24.33 -18.37 13.38
CA VAL A 270 24.31 -17.85 14.75
C VAL A 270 23.03 -17.08 15.08
N VAL A 271 22.26 -16.63 14.07
CA VAL A 271 21.00 -15.92 14.33
C VAL A 271 19.89 -16.88 14.81
N PRO A 272 19.07 -16.49 15.79
CA PRO A 272 17.97 -17.32 16.32
C PRO A 272 17.01 -17.83 15.24
N GLN A 273 16.75 -17.00 14.22
CA GLN A 273 15.81 -17.30 13.13
C GLN A 273 16.24 -18.49 12.26
N SER A 274 17.52 -18.87 12.27
CA SER A 274 18.05 -20.03 11.53
C SER A 274 17.45 -21.37 11.96
N ARG A 275 16.90 -21.45 13.18
CA ARG A 275 16.23 -22.64 13.69
C ARG A 275 14.84 -22.86 13.08
N HIS A 276 14.24 -21.80 12.54
CA HIS A 276 12.85 -21.80 12.06
C HIS A 276 12.72 -21.62 10.56
N TYR A 277 13.76 -21.12 9.91
CA TYR A 277 13.79 -20.79 8.50
C TYR A 277 15.05 -21.34 7.85
N SER A 278 14.96 -21.75 6.59
CA SER A 278 16.12 -21.74 5.69
C SER A 278 16.18 -20.39 4.98
N MET A 279 17.39 -19.86 4.78
CA MET A 279 17.60 -18.56 4.14
C MET A 279 18.38 -18.74 2.85
N LYS A 280 17.96 -17.99 1.83
CA LYS A 280 18.70 -17.83 0.58
C LYS A 280 18.83 -16.34 0.28
N VAL A 281 20.07 -15.86 0.13
CA VAL A 281 20.33 -14.55 -0.44
C VAL A 281 20.05 -14.60 -1.95
N LEU A 282 19.29 -13.63 -2.44
CA LEU A 282 18.93 -13.48 -3.84
C LEU A 282 19.87 -12.46 -4.50
N PRO A 283 20.13 -12.58 -5.82
CA PRO A 283 20.96 -11.60 -6.53
C PRO A 283 20.38 -10.18 -6.43
N SER A 284 21.20 -9.23 -5.98
CA SER A 284 20.88 -7.81 -5.93
C SER A 284 22.16 -6.98 -5.92
N CYS A 285 22.20 -5.88 -6.68
CA CYS A 285 23.41 -5.07 -6.82
C CYS A 285 23.61 -4.10 -5.64
N ARG A 286 22.56 -3.37 -5.23
CA ARG A 286 22.66 -2.28 -4.24
C ARG A 286 21.75 -2.43 -3.02
N SER A 287 21.22 -3.63 -2.84
CA SER A 287 20.44 -4.02 -1.68
C SER A 287 20.81 -5.47 -1.32
N CYS A 288 20.35 -5.94 -0.17
CA CYS A 288 20.44 -7.36 0.19
C CYS A 288 19.04 -7.96 0.21
N LYS A 289 18.72 -8.78 -0.80
CA LYS A 289 17.45 -9.50 -0.88
C LYS A 289 17.60 -10.89 -0.29
N MET A 290 16.71 -11.26 0.61
CA MET A 290 16.70 -12.57 1.28
C MET A 290 15.33 -13.22 1.12
N LYS A 291 15.34 -14.51 0.77
CA LYS A 291 14.17 -15.38 0.84
C LYS A 291 14.30 -16.31 2.04
N LEU A 292 13.38 -16.17 2.99
CA LEU A 292 13.24 -17.04 4.15
C LEU A 292 12.16 -18.07 3.85
N MET A 293 12.45 -19.35 4.05
CA MET A 293 11.56 -20.46 3.74
C MET A 293 11.32 -21.28 5.00
N LYS A 294 10.05 -21.47 5.36
CA LYS A 294 9.66 -22.40 6.43
C LYS A 294 9.63 -23.82 5.90
N ALA A 295 9.79 -24.80 6.80
CA ALA A 295 9.53 -26.22 6.50
C ALA A 295 8.11 -26.46 5.94
N SER A 296 7.15 -25.59 6.27
CA SER A 296 5.79 -25.62 5.71
C SER A 296 5.68 -25.16 4.25
N GLY A 297 6.78 -24.85 3.56
CA GLY A 297 6.80 -24.31 2.20
C GLY A 297 6.47 -22.82 2.07
N ARG A 298 6.11 -22.13 3.17
CA ARG A 298 5.79 -20.70 3.14
C ARG A 298 7.05 -19.85 3.06
N SER A 299 7.07 -18.87 2.17
CA SER A 299 8.15 -17.89 2.05
C SER A 299 7.84 -16.52 2.65
N LEU A 300 8.92 -15.83 3.03
CA LEU A 300 8.97 -14.44 3.43
C LEU A 300 10.15 -13.79 2.69
N PHE A 301 9.91 -12.67 2.01
CA PHE A 301 10.94 -11.93 1.29
C PHE A 301 11.29 -10.68 2.09
N VAL A 302 12.58 -10.48 2.36
CA VAL A 302 13.11 -9.32 3.06
C VAL A 302 14.13 -8.65 2.15
N GLU A 303 13.99 -7.35 1.96
CA GLU A 303 14.97 -6.54 1.25
C GLU A 303 15.59 -5.54 2.22
N THR A 304 16.91 -5.55 2.31
CA THR A 304 17.66 -4.58 3.12
C THR A 304 18.26 -3.52 2.20
N VAL A 305 17.89 -2.27 2.45
CA VAL A 305 18.40 -1.09 1.73
C VAL A 305 19.24 -0.27 2.69
N PHE A 306 20.36 0.27 2.20
CA PHE A 306 21.28 1.05 3.02
C PHE A 306 21.10 2.52 2.76
N GLY A 307 21.39 3.34 3.76
CA GLY A 307 21.44 4.77 3.54
C GLY A 307 22.20 5.58 4.58
N VAL A 308 22.52 6.80 4.23
CA VAL A 308 23.19 7.77 5.10
C VAL A 308 22.26 8.93 5.35
N GLN A 309 22.10 9.31 6.62
CA GLN A 309 21.22 10.39 7.03
C GLN A 309 21.78 11.75 6.58
N GLN A 310 20.91 12.63 6.09
CA GLN A 310 21.29 14.00 5.77
C GLN A 310 21.17 14.88 7.01
N GLY A 311 22.30 15.15 7.66
CA GLY A 311 22.33 15.86 8.94
C GLY A 311 21.49 15.14 10.00
N ASP A 312 20.68 15.90 10.74
CA ASP A 312 19.76 15.36 11.75
C ASP A 312 18.31 15.22 11.24
N SER A 313 18.14 15.18 9.91
CA SER A 313 16.81 15.14 9.28
C SER A 313 16.32 13.71 8.99
N ASP A 314 15.05 13.58 8.60
CA ASP A 314 14.43 12.33 8.16
C ASP A 314 14.62 12.03 6.68
N ILE A 315 15.49 12.78 6.02
CA ILE A 315 15.87 12.58 4.63
C ILE A 315 17.19 11.83 4.59
N PHE A 316 17.24 10.81 3.75
CA PHE A 316 18.38 9.91 3.64
C PHE A 316 18.84 9.81 2.20
N LEU A 317 20.13 9.57 2.01
CA LEU A 317 20.67 9.09 0.76
C LEU A 317 20.58 7.56 0.75
N SER A 318 19.93 6.99 -0.27
CA SER A 318 19.67 5.57 -0.42
C SER A 318 20.61 4.94 -1.44
N SER A 319 21.01 3.69 -1.19
CA SER A 319 21.77 2.87 -2.13
C SER A 319 20.91 2.41 -3.33
N GLN A 320 19.58 2.47 -3.22
CA GLN A 320 18.68 1.96 -4.24
C GLN A 320 18.73 2.82 -5.53
N PRO A 321 18.84 2.23 -6.74
CA PRO A 321 18.87 2.97 -7.99
C PRO A 321 17.48 3.40 -8.46
N THR A 322 17.41 4.37 -9.38
CA THR A 322 16.21 4.67 -10.17
C THR A 322 16.02 3.61 -11.27
N GLU A 323 14.78 3.27 -11.61
CA GLU A 323 14.44 2.16 -12.51
C GLU A 323 14.90 2.35 -13.97
N ALA A 324 15.21 3.58 -14.41
CA ALA A 324 15.47 3.88 -15.83
C ALA A 324 16.95 3.77 -16.26
N GLN A 325 17.90 4.03 -15.36
CA GLN A 325 19.34 3.95 -15.62
C GLN A 325 20.07 3.62 -14.32
N LEU A 326 20.99 2.65 -14.34
CA LEU A 326 21.81 2.37 -13.17
C LEU A 326 22.90 3.45 -13.11
N PRO A 327 22.86 4.38 -12.13
CA PRO A 327 23.90 5.40 -12.01
C PRO A 327 25.24 4.73 -11.62
N PRO A 328 26.37 5.45 -11.56
CA PRO A 328 27.62 4.91 -11.01
C PRO A 328 27.42 4.34 -9.60
N SER A 329 28.16 3.28 -9.23
CA SER A 329 28.06 2.57 -7.92
C SER A 329 28.24 3.46 -6.69
N THR A 330 28.92 4.61 -6.88
CA THR A 330 29.18 5.65 -5.88
C THR A 330 28.11 6.74 -5.81
N THR A 331 27.09 6.69 -6.68
CA THR A 331 25.98 7.64 -6.69
C THR A 331 24.86 7.14 -5.80
N TRP A 332 24.45 7.98 -4.85
CA TRP A 332 23.36 7.74 -3.91
C TRP A 332 22.22 8.70 -4.20
N LEU A 333 20.99 8.23 -4.05
CA LEU A 333 19.80 9.02 -4.38
C LEU A 333 19.08 9.45 -3.12
N GLU A 334 18.64 10.71 -3.11
CA GLU A 334 17.80 11.23 -2.03
C GLU A 334 16.49 10.42 -1.94
N SER A 335 16.16 9.99 -0.72
CA SER A 335 15.03 9.13 -0.41
C SER A 335 14.23 9.72 0.74
N TYR A 336 12.92 9.76 0.54
CA TYR A 336 11.93 10.25 1.49
C TYR A 336 11.25 9.11 2.25
N ALA A 337 11.63 7.85 1.99
CA ALA A 337 10.93 6.67 2.48
C ALA A 337 10.83 6.60 4.03
N VAL A 338 11.84 7.10 4.74
CA VAL A 338 11.83 7.17 6.21
C VAL A 338 10.84 8.23 6.70
N ALA A 339 10.85 9.43 6.11
CA ALA A 339 9.86 10.48 6.39
C ALA A 339 8.42 10.02 6.08
N GLU A 340 8.22 9.29 4.98
CA GLU A 340 6.92 8.68 4.64
C GLU A 340 6.47 7.65 5.67
N ALA A 341 7.38 6.76 6.08
CA ALA A 341 7.07 5.77 7.11
C ALA A 341 6.70 6.44 8.44
N LYS A 342 7.38 7.53 8.81
CA LYS A 342 7.02 8.36 9.97
C LYS A 342 5.65 9.02 9.81
N PHE A 343 5.34 9.56 8.63
CA PHE A 343 4.03 10.13 8.33
C PHE A 343 2.90 9.11 8.52
N PHE A 344 2.99 7.95 7.88
CA PHE A 344 1.97 6.90 8.02
C PHE A 344 1.88 6.36 9.44
N ARG A 345 3.01 6.29 10.17
CA ARG A 345 3.00 5.94 11.60
C ARG A 345 2.22 6.98 12.41
N ASN A 346 2.41 8.27 12.13
CA ASN A 346 1.70 9.33 12.84
C ASN A 346 0.20 9.30 12.55
N VAL A 347 -0.18 9.16 11.28
CA VAL A 347 -1.58 8.96 10.87
C VAL A 347 -2.19 7.75 11.59
N ALA A 348 -1.47 6.62 11.66
CA ALA A 348 -1.96 5.42 12.33
C ALA A 348 -2.16 5.59 13.85
N MET A 349 -1.39 6.47 14.49
CA MET A 349 -1.54 6.78 15.92
C MET A 349 -2.75 7.68 16.20
N GLN A 350 -3.11 8.55 15.26
CA GLN A 350 -4.18 9.54 15.44
C GLN A 350 -5.51 9.13 14.80
N ALA A 351 -5.49 8.24 13.80
CA ALA A 351 -6.68 7.86 13.06
C ALA A 351 -7.68 7.06 13.91
N PRO A 352 -9.00 7.21 13.66
CA PRO A 352 -10.01 6.42 14.32
C PRO A 352 -9.80 4.90 14.14
N PRO A 353 -10.30 4.08 15.08
CA PRO A 353 -10.34 2.63 14.88
C PRO A 353 -10.98 2.26 13.55
N ARG A 354 -10.39 1.28 12.85
CA ARG A 354 -10.88 0.77 11.55
C ARG A 354 -10.92 1.83 10.43
N SER A 355 -10.07 2.84 10.49
CA SER A 355 -9.90 3.78 9.38
C SER A 355 -9.58 3.08 8.05
N CYS A 356 -10.01 3.70 6.95
CA CYS A 356 -10.02 3.09 5.63
C CYS A 356 -8.90 3.56 4.70
N HIS A 357 -8.07 4.53 5.10
CA HIS A 357 -7.00 5.10 4.26
C HIS A 357 -6.06 4.03 3.66
N LEU A 358 -5.56 3.08 4.45
CA LEU A 358 -4.73 1.98 3.93
C LEU A 358 -5.51 0.99 3.07
N LYS A 359 -6.84 0.85 3.30
CA LYS A 359 -7.69 0.01 2.45
C LYS A 359 -7.86 0.64 1.07
N CYS A 360 -8.10 1.95 1.02
CA CYS A 360 -8.19 2.72 -0.23
C CYS A 360 -6.87 2.67 -1.00
N LEU A 361 -5.75 2.96 -0.34
CA LEU A 361 -4.43 2.91 -0.96
C LEU A 361 -4.11 1.52 -1.52
N ARG A 362 -4.44 0.46 -0.78
CA ARG A 362 -4.27 -0.92 -1.25
C ARG A 362 -5.15 -1.24 -2.46
N LEU A 363 -6.43 -0.85 -2.43
CA LEU A 363 -7.38 -1.09 -3.52
C LEU A 363 -6.79 -0.57 -4.83
N TYR A 364 -6.43 0.71 -4.87
CA TYR A 364 -5.86 1.32 -6.06
C TYR A 364 -4.49 0.77 -6.40
N ALA A 365 -3.61 0.56 -5.42
CA ALA A 365 -2.29 0.00 -5.70
C ALA A 365 -2.37 -1.40 -6.32
N ARG A 366 -3.43 -2.19 -6.05
CA ARG A 366 -3.70 -3.46 -6.76
C ARG A 366 -4.23 -3.25 -8.16
N LEU A 367 -5.15 -2.31 -8.34
CA LEU A 367 -5.76 -2.03 -9.65
C LEU A 367 -4.74 -1.41 -10.62
N LEU A 368 -3.80 -0.63 -10.09
CA LEU A 368 -2.67 -0.06 -10.85
C LEU A 368 -1.57 -1.08 -11.16
N GLN A 369 -1.64 -2.33 -10.67
CA GLN A 369 -0.65 -3.34 -11.07
C GLN A 369 -0.80 -3.65 -12.56
N GLY A 370 0.15 -3.17 -13.37
CA GLY A 370 0.16 -3.34 -14.82
C GLY A 370 -0.35 -2.13 -15.61
N SER A 371 -0.68 -1.01 -14.95
CA SER A 371 -0.85 0.30 -15.62
C SER A 371 0.47 1.07 -15.68
N GLY A 372 0.59 2.03 -16.59
CA GLY A 372 1.66 3.03 -16.63
C GLY A 372 1.56 4.10 -15.52
N LEU A 373 0.41 4.23 -14.86
CA LEU A 373 0.24 5.11 -13.69
C LEU A 373 1.05 4.65 -12.46
N SER A 374 1.75 5.61 -11.85
CA SER A 374 2.67 5.35 -10.72
C SER A 374 1.96 5.08 -9.40
N VAL A 375 2.28 3.96 -8.75
CA VAL A 375 1.86 3.65 -7.36
C VAL A 375 2.40 4.69 -6.37
N TYR A 376 3.56 5.29 -6.65
CA TYR A 376 4.11 6.38 -5.82
C TYR A 376 3.30 7.67 -5.94
N ALA A 377 2.79 7.99 -7.14
CA ALA A 377 1.87 9.11 -7.34
C ALA A 377 0.56 8.90 -6.55
N LEU A 378 -0.01 7.71 -6.60
CA LEU A 378 -1.18 7.34 -5.78
C LEU A 378 -0.89 7.49 -4.27
N LYS A 379 0.26 6.99 -3.80
CA LYS A 379 0.67 7.15 -2.39
C LYS A 379 0.71 8.64 -2.01
N THR A 380 1.33 9.46 -2.84
CA THR A 380 1.45 10.91 -2.65
C THR A 380 0.07 11.59 -2.62
N THR A 381 -0.85 11.21 -3.51
CA THR A 381 -2.25 11.67 -3.50
C THR A 381 -2.94 11.36 -2.18
N VAL A 382 -2.81 10.12 -1.67
CA VAL A 382 -3.41 9.74 -0.38
C VAL A 382 -2.79 10.53 0.78
N MET A 383 -1.48 10.78 0.76
CA MET A 383 -0.82 11.60 1.78
C MET A 383 -1.36 13.03 1.80
N HIS A 384 -1.52 13.67 0.64
CA HIS A 384 -2.18 14.99 0.54
C HIS A 384 -3.62 14.97 1.05
N LEU A 385 -4.41 13.97 0.67
CA LEU A 385 -5.79 13.86 1.17
C LEU A 385 -5.86 13.64 2.69
N LEU A 386 -4.87 12.96 3.28
CA LEU A 386 -4.78 12.75 4.74
C LEU A 386 -4.48 14.04 5.51
N THR A 387 -3.92 15.07 4.88
CA THR A 387 -3.78 16.40 5.48
C THR A 387 -5.00 17.30 5.20
N LEU A 388 -5.67 17.12 4.07
CA LEU A 388 -6.83 17.93 3.67
C LEU A 388 -8.16 17.49 4.31
N ILE A 389 -8.34 16.18 4.55
CA ILE A 389 -9.56 15.60 5.10
C ILE A 389 -9.30 15.21 6.57
N PRO A 390 -10.11 15.68 7.54
CA PRO A 390 -9.96 15.33 8.95
C PRO A 390 -9.86 13.82 9.17
N LEU A 391 -8.95 13.36 10.04
CA LEU A 391 -8.76 11.91 10.27
C LEU A 391 -10.04 11.20 10.76
N SER A 392 -10.94 11.90 11.45
CA SER A 392 -12.27 11.41 11.85
C SER A 392 -13.13 10.97 10.67
N GLU A 393 -12.93 11.57 9.50
CA GLU A 393 -13.66 11.32 8.28
C GLU A 393 -13.09 10.16 7.43
N TRP A 394 -12.03 9.50 7.92
CA TRP A 394 -11.46 8.30 7.30
C TRP A 394 -12.01 7.00 7.90
N GLN A 395 -13.11 7.05 8.64
CA GLN A 395 -13.78 5.85 9.16
C GLN A 395 -14.30 4.95 8.04
N HIS A 396 -14.48 3.66 8.35
CA HIS A 396 -14.91 2.68 7.35
C HIS A 396 -16.25 2.99 6.66
N LYS A 397 -17.17 3.69 7.33
CA LYS A 397 -18.45 4.11 6.76
C LYS A 397 -18.28 5.02 5.53
N TYR A 398 -17.29 5.91 5.58
CA TYR A 398 -16.93 6.78 4.45
C TYR A 398 -16.06 6.11 3.38
N PHE A 399 -15.83 4.79 3.41
CA PHE A 399 -14.87 4.13 2.53
C PHE A 399 -15.09 4.43 1.04
N MET A 400 -16.33 4.32 0.54
CA MET A 400 -16.64 4.62 -0.87
C MET A 400 -16.45 6.11 -1.19
N MET A 401 -16.76 7.01 -0.26
CA MET A 401 -16.51 8.44 -0.45
C MET A 401 -15.01 8.72 -0.58
N ARG A 402 -14.16 8.08 0.23
CA ARG A 402 -12.70 8.25 0.13
C ARG A 402 -12.10 7.61 -1.13
N VAL A 403 -12.71 6.54 -1.63
CA VAL A 403 -12.40 5.96 -2.95
C VAL A 403 -12.68 7.03 -4.04
N ASP A 404 -13.86 7.64 -4.03
CA ASP A 404 -14.22 8.70 -4.97
C ASP A 404 -13.29 9.93 -4.86
N ASP A 405 -13.00 10.40 -3.64
CA ASP A 405 -12.13 11.56 -3.41
C ASP A 405 -10.71 11.34 -3.97
N ILE A 406 -10.16 10.14 -3.79
CA ILE A 406 -8.84 9.77 -4.33
C ILE A 406 -8.86 9.84 -5.86
N MET A 407 -9.92 9.32 -6.50
CA MET A 407 -10.05 9.38 -7.96
C MET A 407 -10.21 10.81 -8.45
N CYS A 408 -11.08 11.59 -7.82
CA CYS A 408 -11.26 12.99 -8.17
C CYS A 408 -9.95 13.78 -8.04
N TYR A 409 -9.24 13.61 -6.93
CA TYR A 409 -7.97 14.31 -6.72
C TYR A 409 -6.91 13.89 -7.73
N LEU A 410 -6.75 12.59 -7.98
CA LEU A 410 -5.77 12.07 -8.95
C LEU A 410 -6.10 12.54 -10.37
N ARG A 411 -7.37 12.51 -10.78
CA ARG A 411 -7.83 13.05 -12.06
C ARG A 411 -7.47 14.52 -12.22
N CYS A 412 -7.78 15.35 -11.22
CA CYS A 412 -7.41 16.77 -11.25
C CYS A 412 -5.89 16.94 -11.39
N CYS A 413 -5.09 16.12 -10.71
CA CYS A 413 -3.63 16.19 -10.84
C CYS A 413 -3.16 15.82 -12.27
N LEU A 414 -3.79 14.84 -12.93
CA LEU A 414 -3.47 14.44 -14.30
C LEU A 414 -3.91 15.50 -15.33
N GLU A 415 -5.09 16.07 -15.17
CA GLU A 415 -5.62 17.16 -16.01
C GLU A 415 -4.72 18.40 -15.92
N GLU A 416 -4.31 18.77 -14.71
CA GLU A 416 -3.42 19.89 -14.42
C GLU A 416 -1.93 19.57 -14.64
N LYS A 417 -1.58 18.32 -14.99
CA LYS A 417 -0.20 17.82 -15.18
C LYS A 417 0.69 18.08 -13.95
N ARG A 418 0.09 18.09 -12.77
CA ARG A 418 0.73 18.58 -11.55
C ARG A 418 0.32 17.78 -10.33
N LEU A 419 1.29 17.07 -9.77
CA LEU A 419 1.22 16.45 -8.46
C LEU A 419 2.47 16.86 -7.68
N LYS A 420 2.32 17.77 -6.72
CA LYS A 420 3.44 18.20 -5.87
C LYS A 420 3.91 17.03 -5.00
N HIS A 421 5.22 16.88 -4.87
CA HIS A 421 5.81 15.96 -3.90
C HIS A 421 5.41 16.36 -2.48
N PHE A 422 5.06 15.39 -1.62
CA PHE A 422 4.37 15.65 -0.35
C PHE A 422 5.17 16.50 0.67
N PHE A 423 6.48 16.33 0.71
CA PHE A 423 7.36 17.00 1.69
C PHE A 423 7.86 18.39 1.27
N PHE A 424 7.45 18.89 0.11
CA PHE A 424 7.80 20.25 -0.34
C PHE A 424 6.60 21.17 -0.15
N ASP A 425 6.85 22.39 0.37
CA ASP A 425 5.83 23.46 0.41
C ASP A 425 4.55 23.03 1.17
N ASN A 426 4.72 22.29 2.27
CA ASN A 426 3.63 21.78 3.11
C ASN A 426 3.77 22.32 4.54
N GLU A 427 2.95 23.32 4.86
CA GLU A 427 2.95 24.00 6.17
C GLU A 427 2.39 23.13 7.30
N ASP A 428 1.52 22.17 6.97
CA ASP A 428 0.85 21.29 7.94
C ASP A 428 1.66 20.02 8.26
N MET A 429 2.99 20.07 8.09
CA MET A 429 3.86 18.93 8.33
C MET A 429 3.90 18.56 9.83
N PRO A 430 3.73 17.27 10.20
CA PRO A 430 3.82 16.88 11.59
C PRO A 430 5.20 17.13 12.19
N LYS A 431 5.24 17.63 13.43
CA LYS A 431 6.47 18.02 14.15
C LYS A 431 7.45 16.88 14.35
N GLU A 432 6.99 15.63 14.30
CA GLU A 432 7.82 14.43 14.44
C GLU A 432 8.68 14.14 13.21
N ILE A 433 8.42 14.81 12.08
CA ILE A 433 9.15 14.69 10.83
C ILE A 433 10.08 15.89 10.69
N SER A 434 11.38 15.64 10.73
CA SER A 434 12.41 16.68 10.59
C SER A 434 12.87 16.75 9.13
N LEU A 435 12.72 17.90 8.49
CA LEU A 435 13.16 18.13 7.11
C LEU A 435 14.38 19.07 7.08
N PRO A 436 15.35 18.88 6.16
CA PRO A 436 16.43 19.83 5.93
C PRO A 436 15.90 21.25 5.63
N PRO A 437 16.55 22.32 6.11
CA PRO A 437 16.14 23.70 5.82
C PRO A 437 16.01 23.99 4.31
N ALA A 438 16.92 23.44 3.51
CA ALA A 438 16.92 23.59 2.06
C ALA A 438 15.64 23.05 1.38
N LEU A 439 14.90 22.13 2.00
CA LEU A 439 13.63 21.62 1.48
C LEU A 439 12.46 22.60 1.70
N HIS A 440 12.51 23.44 2.73
CA HIS A 440 11.53 24.49 2.96
C HIS A 440 11.68 25.64 1.97
N GLU A 441 12.91 25.92 1.54
CA GLU A 441 13.23 26.98 0.58
C GLU A 441 13.21 26.49 -0.89
N ALA A 442 13.22 25.18 -1.11
CA ALA A 442 13.24 24.59 -2.44
C ALA A 442 11.90 24.74 -3.18
N GLN A 443 11.99 24.92 -4.50
CA GLN A 443 10.82 24.86 -5.37
C GLN A 443 10.14 23.49 -5.28
N ALA A 444 8.80 23.48 -5.18
CA ALA A 444 8.03 22.27 -5.09
C ALA A 444 8.25 21.35 -6.30
N VAL A 445 8.77 20.14 -6.04
CA VAL A 445 8.99 19.12 -7.07
C VAL A 445 7.66 18.59 -7.58
N ASN A 446 7.46 18.61 -8.90
CA ASN A 446 6.27 18.06 -9.55
C ASN A 446 6.53 16.63 -10.03
N LEU A 447 5.83 15.65 -9.46
CA LEU A 447 5.91 14.24 -9.86
C LEU A 447 5.38 13.99 -11.28
N PHE A 448 4.48 14.85 -11.77
CA PHE A 448 3.92 14.80 -13.12
C PHE A 448 4.63 15.74 -14.09
N HIS A 449 5.86 16.15 -13.79
CA HIS A 449 6.64 17.03 -14.68
C HIS A 449 6.79 16.44 -16.09
N HIS A 450 6.99 15.13 -16.22
CA HIS A 450 7.05 14.44 -17.51
C HIS A 450 5.74 14.54 -18.32
N LEU A 451 4.58 14.50 -17.66
CA LEU A 451 3.27 14.70 -18.30
C LEU A 451 3.04 16.15 -18.74
N ALA A 452 3.73 17.10 -18.11
CA ALA A 452 3.71 18.48 -18.54
C ALA A 452 4.52 18.70 -19.83
N GLN A 453 5.57 17.91 -20.03
CA GLN A 453 6.46 17.99 -21.18
C GLN A 453 5.95 17.18 -22.39
N ASP A 454 5.29 16.05 -22.15
CA ASP A 454 4.82 15.13 -23.19
C ASP A 454 3.28 15.00 -23.21
N PRO A 455 2.60 15.64 -24.18
CA PRO A 455 1.15 15.53 -24.35
C PRO A 455 0.66 14.11 -24.67
N VAL A 456 1.49 13.27 -25.31
CA VAL A 456 1.13 11.88 -25.63
C VAL A 456 1.11 11.06 -24.35
N ALA A 457 2.18 11.13 -23.55
CA ALA A 457 2.22 10.49 -22.23
C ALA A 457 1.07 10.96 -21.33
N GLN A 458 0.68 12.24 -21.41
CA GLN A 458 -0.49 12.74 -20.69
C GLN A 458 -1.79 12.08 -21.17
N ALA A 459 -2.03 12.02 -22.48
CA ALA A 459 -3.23 11.41 -23.04
C ALA A 459 -3.31 9.91 -22.71
N GLU A 460 -2.17 9.21 -22.74
CA GLU A 460 -2.07 7.81 -22.31
C GLU A 460 -2.40 7.66 -20.83
N ALA A 461 -1.82 8.49 -19.95
CA ALA A 461 -2.10 8.46 -18.51
C ALA A 461 -3.59 8.75 -18.19
N LEU A 462 -4.22 9.69 -18.91
CA LEU A 462 -5.66 9.97 -18.77
C LEU A 462 -6.52 8.81 -19.26
N LYS A 463 -6.15 8.18 -20.38
CA LYS A 463 -6.85 7.00 -20.89
C LYS A 463 -6.76 5.83 -19.91
N GLU A 464 -5.57 5.54 -19.39
CA GLU A 464 -5.39 4.51 -18.36
C GLU A 464 -6.17 4.83 -17.09
N PHE A 465 -6.25 6.11 -16.71
CA PHE A 465 -7.08 6.54 -15.60
C PHE A 465 -8.57 6.29 -15.87
N ASP A 466 -9.08 6.60 -17.06
CA ASP A 466 -10.47 6.33 -17.43
C ASP A 466 -10.78 4.83 -17.45
N ASP A 467 -9.83 3.99 -17.89
CA ASP A 467 -9.94 2.52 -17.84
C ASP A 467 -9.98 2.02 -16.38
N LEU A 468 -9.13 2.56 -15.51
CA LEU A 468 -9.14 2.31 -14.07
C LEU A 468 -10.48 2.73 -13.45
N GLN A 469 -10.97 3.92 -13.81
CA GLN A 469 -12.27 4.45 -13.38
C GLN A 469 -13.38 3.48 -13.80
N SER A 470 -13.41 3.09 -15.07
CA SER A 470 -14.41 2.16 -15.57
C SER A 470 -14.37 0.80 -14.84
N THR A 471 -13.19 0.33 -14.42
CA THR A 471 -13.03 -0.93 -13.69
C THR A 471 -13.65 -0.82 -12.29
N VAL A 472 -13.35 0.25 -11.55
CA VAL A 472 -13.92 0.49 -10.23
C VAL A 472 -15.45 0.60 -10.31
N TRP A 473 -15.96 1.36 -11.28
CA TRP A 473 -17.40 1.56 -11.49
C TRP A 473 -18.11 0.34 -12.13
N ALA A 474 -17.41 -0.51 -12.88
CA ALA A 474 -17.94 -1.78 -13.36
C ALA A 474 -18.09 -2.78 -12.20
N GLU A 475 -17.19 -2.73 -11.22
CA GLU A 475 -17.34 -3.46 -9.97
C GLU A 475 -18.48 -2.91 -9.09
N GLU A 476 -18.91 -1.66 -9.30
CA GLU A 476 -20.10 -1.10 -8.63
C GLU A 476 -21.43 -1.67 -9.15
N LYS A 477 -21.49 -2.13 -10.41
CA LYS A 477 -22.72 -2.74 -10.95
C LYS A 477 -22.84 -4.18 -10.46
N PRO A 478 -23.84 -4.54 -9.64
CA PRO A 478 -24.11 -5.93 -9.36
C PRO A 478 -24.42 -6.62 -10.70
N GLN A 479 -23.87 -7.81 -10.93
CA GLN A 479 -24.42 -8.72 -11.94
C GLN A 479 -25.82 -9.13 -11.49
N ILE A 480 -26.80 -8.27 -11.78
CA ILE A 480 -28.21 -8.62 -11.72
C ILE A 480 -28.42 -9.60 -12.88
N TYR A 481 -28.74 -10.83 -12.51
CA TYR A 481 -29.08 -11.94 -13.39
C TYR A 481 -29.94 -11.51 -14.58
N ASN A 482 -29.60 -12.10 -15.73
CA ASN A 482 -30.44 -12.23 -16.92
C ASN A 482 -31.93 -12.36 -16.57
N GLN A 483 -32.71 -11.31 -16.85
CA GLN A 483 -34.12 -11.44 -17.20
C GLN A 483 -34.36 -10.71 -18.52
N SER A 484 -34.85 -11.46 -19.49
CA SER A 484 -35.26 -11.04 -20.83
C SER A 484 -36.35 -9.94 -20.77
N PRO A 485 -36.52 -9.11 -21.81
CA PRO A 485 -37.14 -7.79 -21.67
C PRO A 485 -38.67 -7.88 -21.69
N ARG A 486 -39.33 -7.33 -20.66
CA ARG A 486 -40.75 -6.94 -20.76
C ARG A 486 -40.87 -5.42 -20.86
N LYS A 487 -41.11 -5.00 -22.10
CA LYS A 487 -41.86 -3.82 -22.60
C LYS A 487 -41.90 -2.55 -21.72
N LYS A 488 -41.20 -1.53 -22.24
CA LYS A 488 -41.49 -0.08 -22.26
C LYS A 488 -42.66 0.42 -21.40
N GLY A 489 -42.32 1.25 -20.42
CA GLY A 489 -43.17 2.29 -19.85
C GLY A 489 -42.32 3.55 -19.60
N SER A 490 -42.70 4.65 -20.23
CA SER A 490 -42.01 5.94 -20.27
C SER A 490 -41.93 6.60 -18.89
N MET A 491 -40.77 7.15 -18.51
CA MET A 491 -40.66 8.07 -17.38
C MET A 491 -39.63 9.17 -17.70
N ARG A 492 -40.12 10.40 -17.73
CA ARG A 492 -39.37 11.65 -17.88
C ARG A 492 -38.70 12.02 -16.55
N ASP A 493 -37.40 12.30 -16.64
CA ASP A 493 -36.60 13.33 -15.98
C ASP A 493 -36.89 13.69 -14.51
N VAL A 494 -35.98 13.24 -13.63
CA VAL A 494 -35.51 14.03 -12.47
C VAL A 494 -34.00 13.88 -12.38
N VAL A 495 -33.27 14.85 -12.94
CA VAL A 495 -31.82 14.99 -12.77
C VAL A 495 -31.56 15.60 -11.40
N SER A 496 -31.04 14.79 -10.47
CA SER A 496 -30.50 15.27 -9.19
C SER A 496 -28.97 15.30 -9.30
N GLN A 497 -28.37 16.49 -9.26
CA GLN A 497 -26.92 16.69 -9.23
C GLN A 497 -26.33 16.21 -7.89
N PRO A 498 -25.15 15.54 -7.86
CA PRO A 498 -24.49 15.20 -6.60
C PRO A 498 -23.74 16.42 -6.01
N SER A 499 -24.07 16.73 -4.77
CA SER A 499 -23.62 17.86 -3.93
C SER A 499 -22.18 17.77 -3.39
N GLY A 500 -21.32 16.90 -3.95
CA GLY A 500 -19.92 16.75 -3.54
C GLY A 500 -18.95 17.77 -4.15
N ALA A 501 -19.25 18.29 -5.35
CA ALA A 501 -18.31 19.13 -6.11
C ALA A 501 -18.09 20.54 -5.52
N ARG A 502 -19.01 21.05 -4.68
CA ARG A 502 -18.89 22.40 -4.11
C ARG A 502 -17.95 22.50 -2.91
N ARG A 503 -17.63 21.38 -2.25
CA ARG A 503 -16.78 21.39 -1.05
C ARG A 503 -15.27 21.40 -1.37
N LEU A 504 -14.88 20.87 -2.53
CA LEU A 504 -13.48 20.83 -3.00
C LEU A 504 -12.99 22.12 -3.67
N MET A 505 -13.86 22.89 -4.35
CA MET A 505 -13.48 24.20 -4.90
C MET A 505 -13.08 25.21 -3.81
N HIS A 506 -13.58 25.07 -2.59
CA HIS A 506 -13.21 25.94 -1.46
C HIS A 506 -11.84 25.58 -0.84
N ILE A 507 -11.33 24.36 -1.05
CA ILE A 507 -10.07 23.88 -0.46
C ILE A 507 -8.86 24.32 -1.30
N GLN A 508 -9.03 24.53 -2.62
CA GLN A 508 -7.99 25.08 -3.48
C GLN A 508 -7.60 26.54 -3.14
N HIS A 509 -8.53 27.34 -2.60
CA HIS A 509 -8.26 28.75 -2.29
C HIS A 509 -7.24 28.95 -1.15
N LYS A 510 -6.99 27.93 -0.33
CA LYS A 510 -6.06 28.04 0.81
C LYS A 510 -4.58 27.97 0.41
N HIS A 511 -4.26 27.43 -0.78
CA HIS A 511 -2.87 27.31 -1.29
C HIS A 511 -2.57 28.20 -2.51
N HIS A 512 -3.45 29.13 -2.88
CA HIS A 512 -3.27 30.06 -4.01
C HIS A 512 -3.25 31.52 -3.57
N GLY A 513 -2.40 31.82 -2.60
CA GLY A 513 -2.10 33.17 -2.15
C GLY A 513 -1.15 33.96 -3.06
N VAL A 514 -1.01 33.64 -4.35
CA VAL A 514 -0.30 34.46 -5.36
C VAL A 514 -0.91 34.13 -6.73
N PHE A 515 -1.11 35.14 -7.59
CA PHE A 515 -1.78 35.13 -8.91
C PHE A 515 -3.26 35.55 -8.95
N ALA A 516 -3.59 36.68 -8.31
CA ALA A 516 -4.59 37.57 -8.90
C ALA A 516 -3.94 38.28 -10.10
N VAL A 517 -4.48 38.09 -11.31
CA VAL A 517 -4.49 39.03 -12.48
C VAL A 517 -5.07 38.37 -13.75
N LYS A 518 -5.35 37.05 -13.79
CA LYS A 518 -5.93 36.42 -14.99
C LYS A 518 -7.46 36.32 -15.04
N ASP A 519 -8.16 36.43 -13.91
CA ASP A 519 -9.62 36.26 -13.87
C ASP A 519 -10.44 37.52 -14.17
N MET A 520 -9.80 38.68 -14.37
CA MET A 520 -10.51 39.92 -14.68
C MET A 520 -10.85 40.08 -16.18
N VAL A 521 -10.32 39.20 -17.05
CA VAL A 521 -10.55 39.25 -18.51
C VAL A 521 -11.68 38.30 -18.95
N SER A 522 -11.83 37.14 -18.30
CA SER A 522 -12.86 36.16 -18.66
C SER A 522 -14.27 36.56 -18.20
N VAL A 523 -14.39 37.27 -17.07
CA VAL A 523 -15.69 37.75 -16.56
C VAL A 523 -16.26 38.89 -17.42
N LYS A 524 -15.39 39.78 -17.95
CA LYS A 524 -15.82 40.87 -18.84
C LYS A 524 -16.25 40.39 -20.23
N ILE A 525 -15.67 39.30 -20.73
CA ILE A 525 -16.08 38.70 -22.02
C ILE A 525 -17.41 37.95 -21.86
N ALA A 526 -17.63 37.29 -20.72
CA ALA A 526 -18.91 36.63 -20.42
C ALA A 526 -20.06 37.64 -20.24
N GLU A 527 -19.83 38.78 -19.59
CA GLU A 527 -20.84 39.86 -19.49
C GLU A 527 -21.13 40.51 -20.86
N ALA A 528 -20.12 40.69 -21.72
CA ALA A 528 -20.32 41.25 -23.07
C ALA A 528 -21.13 40.32 -23.98
N VAL A 529 -20.89 39.00 -23.89
CA VAL A 529 -21.63 37.99 -24.68
C VAL A 529 -23.06 37.82 -24.16
N PHE A 530 -23.28 37.88 -22.84
CA PHE A 530 -24.62 37.82 -22.25
C PHE A 530 -25.46 39.07 -22.56
N THR A 531 -24.84 40.25 -22.61
CA THR A 531 -25.51 41.51 -22.97
C THR A 531 -25.89 41.56 -24.46
N MET A 532 -25.05 41.02 -25.36
CA MET A 532 -25.39 40.90 -26.78
C MET A 532 -26.49 39.86 -27.07
N LEU A 533 -26.55 38.78 -26.29
CA LEU A 533 -27.61 37.75 -26.41
C LEU A 533 -28.96 38.23 -25.86
N GLN A 534 -28.96 39.07 -24.82
CA GLN A 534 -30.18 39.70 -24.30
C GLN A 534 -30.75 40.78 -25.24
N GLN A 535 -29.91 41.51 -25.99
CA GLN A 535 -30.38 42.47 -27.00
C GLN A 535 -30.93 41.80 -28.28
N ARG A 536 -30.53 40.55 -28.59
CA ARG A 536 -31.04 39.80 -29.75
C ARG A 536 -32.39 39.10 -29.53
N ILE A 537 -32.85 38.98 -28.29
CA ILE A 537 -34.13 38.35 -27.92
C ILE A 537 -35.26 39.39 -27.76
N ALA A 538 -34.93 40.69 -27.67
CA ALA A 538 -35.92 41.77 -27.53
C ALA A 538 -36.43 42.37 -28.85
N VAL A 539 -35.90 41.98 -30.02
CA VAL A 539 -36.36 42.49 -31.33
C VAL A 539 -36.74 41.34 -32.24
N LYS A 540 -37.96 40.82 -32.07
CA LYS A 540 -38.85 40.32 -33.13
C LYS A 540 -40.11 39.71 -32.53
N GLY A 541 -41.04 40.58 -32.15
CA GLY A 541 -42.45 40.23 -32.02
C GLY A 541 -43.23 40.82 -33.19
N CYS A 542 -44.00 39.99 -33.90
CA CYS A 542 -45.06 40.33 -34.88
C CYS A 542 -44.57 41.00 -36.19
N ARG A 543 -45.12 40.76 -37.39
CA ARG A 543 -46.42 40.23 -37.84
C ARG A 543 -46.39 40.10 -39.39
N TRP A 544 -47.24 39.24 -39.96
CA TRP A 544 -47.80 39.24 -41.34
C TRP A 544 -47.11 38.45 -42.47
N CYS A 545 -47.84 37.38 -42.83
CA CYS A 545 -48.15 36.78 -44.12
C CYS A 545 -47.52 37.31 -45.43
N GLN A 546 -47.29 36.31 -46.31
CA GLN A 546 -47.75 36.23 -47.71
C GLN A 546 -46.77 36.56 -48.85
N VAL A 547 -46.89 35.70 -49.89
CA VAL A 547 -46.64 35.95 -51.33
C VAL A 547 -45.16 35.84 -51.76
N THR A 548 -44.72 34.65 -52.22
CA THR A 548 -44.78 34.09 -53.59
C THR A 548 -43.84 34.73 -54.61
N ALA A 549 -43.19 33.83 -55.33
CA ALA A 549 -42.86 33.85 -56.75
C ALA A 549 -41.59 34.57 -57.19
N ASP A 550 -40.85 33.81 -58.01
CA ASP A 550 -40.02 34.25 -59.13
C ASP A 550 -38.70 34.97 -58.76
N GLN A 551 -37.55 34.69 -59.36
CA GLN A 551 -37.24 33.94 -60.58
C GLN A 551 -35.71 33.97 -60.80
N ILE A 552 -35.21 33.03 -61.62
CA ILE A 552 -34.05 33.16 -62.53
C ILE A 552 -32.67 33.22 -61.83
N GLY A 553 -31.83 32.19 -61.93
CA GLY A 553 -31.12 31.74 -63.15
C GLY A 553 -29.68 32.29 -63.06
N ASP A 554 -28.59 31.65 -63.45
CA ASP A 554 -28.33 30.45 -64.25
C ASP A 554 -26.82 30.12 -64.11
N GLU A 555 -26.47 28.91 -64.55
CA GLU A 555 -25.20 28.51 -65.23
C GLU A 555 -23.85 28.18 -64.50
N GLU A 556 -23.52 26.88 -64.65
CA GLU A 556 -22.31 26.28 -65.28
C GLU A 556 -20.91 26.24 -64.64
N LYS A 557 -20.57 25.01 -64.16
CA LYS A 557 -19.39 24.15 -64.45
C LYS A 557 -18.19 24.70 -65.25
N LEU A 558 -16.96 24.43 -64.75
CA LEU A 558 -15.90 23.52 -65.29
C LEU A 558 -14.43 24.01 -65.13
N LEU A 559 -13.61 23.08 -64.61
CA LEU A 559 -12.20 22.74 -64.91
C LEU A 559 -11.01 23.26 -64.07
N LEU A 560 -10.27 22.25 -63.58
CA LEU A 560 -8.88 22.20 -63.07
C LEU A 560 -7.84 22.51 -64.18
N PRO A 561 -6.52 22.58 -63.87
CA PRO A 561 -5.71 21.35 -63.86
C PRO A 561 -4.61 21.26 -62.76
N LEU A 562 -4.24 20.00 -62.45
CA LEU A 562 -3.02 19.57 -61.75
C LEU A 562 -1.80 19.56 -62.69
N SER A 563 -0.60 19.77 -62.13
CA SER A 563 0.65 19.25 -62.71
C SER A 563 1.75 19.03 -61.63
N THR A 564 2.54 17.96 -61.84
CA THR A 564 3.78 17.51 -61.18
C THR A 564 4.62 16.79 -62.25
N PRO A 565 5.89 16.36 -62.04
CA PRO A 565 7.12 17.02 -61.54
C PRO A 565 8.24 16.91 -62.64
N PRO A 566 9.56 17.07 -62.33
CA PRO A 566 10.42 15.87 -62.12
C PRO A 566 11.64 16.09 -61.19
N GLY A 567 12.43 15.03 -60.97
CA GLY A 567 13.68 15.05 -60.17
C GLY A 567 14.94 14.53 -60.90
N LEU A 568 15.96 14.25 -60.06
CA LEU A 568 17.30 13.65 -60.26
C LEU A 568 18.51 14.55 -60.66
N ALA A 569 19.58 14.46 -59.86
CA ALA A 569 20.87 13.87 -60.28
C ALA A 569 21.88 13.69 -59.12
N THR A 570 22.60 12.57 -59.16
CA THR A 570 23.71 12.12 -58.30
C THR A 570 24.94 11.85 -59.21
N MET A 571 26.17 12.12 -58.75
CA MET A 571 27.46 11.64 -59.31
C MET A 571 28.38 11.28 -58.12
N VAL A 572 28.89 10.05 -57.92
CA VAL A 572 29.96 9.23 -58.57
C VAL A 572 31.39 9.49 -58.04
N SER A 573 31.96 8.47 -57.38
CA SER A 573 33.34 7.91 -57.47
C SER A 573 33.43 6.73 -56.46
N GLY A 574 33.92 5.50 -56.67
CA GLY A 574 34.82 4.91 -57.67
C GLY A 574 36.04 4.26 -56.96
N GLU A 575 35.98 2.93 -56.74
CA GLU A 575 37.01 1.83 -56.60
C GLU A 575 38.42 2.09 -56.02
N SER A 576 39.11 1.17 -55.31
CA SER A 576 39.53 -0.20 -55.69
C SER A 576 40.16 -1.05 -54.53
N GLN A 577 40.09 -2.39 -54.66
CA GLN A 577 41.07 -3.50 -54.37
C GLN A 577 42.14 -3.32 -53.25
N ASP A 578 42.47 -4.25 -52.34
CA ASP A 578 42.50 -5.74 -52.29
C ASP A 578 42.12 -6.25 -50.88
#